data_AF-A0A969QY44-F1
#
_entry.id   AF-A0A969QY44-F1
#
_cell.length_a   1.000
_cell.length_b   1.000
_cell.length_c   1.000
_cell.angle_alpha   90.00
_cell.angle_beta   90.00
_cell.angle_gamma   90.00
#
_symmetry.space_group_name_H-M   'P 1'
#
loop_
_entity.id
_entity.type
_entity.pdbx_description
1 polymer ?
#
loop_
_entity_poly.entity_id
_entity_poly.type
_entity_poly.pdbx_seq_one_letter_code
_entity_poly.pdbx_strand_id
1 'polypeptide(L)'
;MAGVPRKTAPSCLMAHGGSAKASEASDIERPLIVSPLKHVRYALRANELGRTAIRLGAQSKSASLYWFLDQQFLGRSQADRDFEFRPKTTGRFTLRVVDDLGRSSERALVIERVL
;
A
#
# COMPACT_ATOMS: atom_id res chain seq x y z
N MET A 1 -49.13 2.30 17.52
CA MET A 1 -47.89 2.95 17.01
C MET A 1 -46.72 2.13 17.51
N ALA A 2 -46.08 1.36 16.63
CA ALA A 2 -45.04 0.39 17.00
C ALA A 2 -43.64 1.01 16.84
N GLY A 3 -42.89 1.09 17.94
CA GLY A 3 -41.47 1.47 17.95
C GLY A 3 -40.59 0.24 17.76
N VAL A 4 -39.66 0.31 16.82
CA VAL A 4 -38.76 -0.81 16.45
C VAL A 4 -37.78 -1.09 17.60
N PRO A 5 -37.62 -2.35 18.05
CA PRO A 5 -36.62 -2.70 19.05
C PRO A 5 -35.20 -2.60 18.48
N ARG A 6 -34.29 -1.98 19.24
CA ARG A 6 -32.88 -1.80 18.89
C ARG A 6 -32.15 -3.14 18.81
N LYS A 7 -31.44 -3.35 17.70
CA LYS A 7 -30.56 -4.49 17.45
C LYS A 7 -29.32 -4.38 18.34
N THR A 8 -29.19 -5.27 19.32
CA THR A 8 -28.07 -5.36 20.28
C THR A 8 -26.75 -5.56 19.55
N ALA A 9 -25.74 -4.76 19.89
CA ALA A 9 -24.37 -4.91 19.38
C ALA A 9 -23.70 -6.17 19.95
N PRO A 10 -22.94 -6.94 19.16
CA PRO A 10 -22.11 -8.00 19.72
C PRO A 10 -21.06 -7.42 20.66
N SER A 11 -20.92 -8.07 21.80
CA SER A 11 -20.14 -7.70 22.99
C SER A 11 -18.69 -7.34 22.66
N CYS A 12 -18.33 -6.10 22.97
CA CYS A 12 -16.96 -5.62 23.03
C CYS A 12 -16.22 -6.38 24.14
N LEU A 13 -15.34 -7.30 23.75
CA LEU A 13 -14.37 -7.91 24.67
C LEU A 13 -13.36 -6.80 25.03
N MET A 14 -13.34 -6.37 26.28
CA MET A 14 -12.38 -5.39 26.77
C MET A 14 -10.96 -5.96 26.67
N ALA A 15 -10.13 -5.33 25.83
CA ALA A 15 -8.67 -5.42 25.92
C ALA A 15 -8.12 -3.99 25.94
N HIS A 16 -7.48 -3.64 27.04
CA HIS A 16 -6.98 -2.32 27.35
C HIS A 16 -5.73 -2.00 26.50
N GLY A 17 -5.80 -0.95 25.68
CA GLY A 17 -4.63 -0.21 25.19
C GLY A 17 -4.31 -0.33 23.69
N GLY A 18 -4.41 0.80 22.99
CA GLY A 18 -3.54 1.13 21.85
C GLY A 18 -4.03 0.78 20.44
N SER A 19 -4.63 1.78 19.78
CA SER A 19 -4.65 2.05 18.34
C SER A 19 -4.17 0.95 17.35
N ALA A 20 -5.08 0.47 16.51
CA ALA A 20 -5.03 0.66 15.05
C ALA A 20 -6.19 -0.09 14.39
N LYS A 21 -6.83 0.58 13.42
CA LYS A 21 -7.95 0.04 12.64
C LYS A 21 -7.57 -1.25 11.90
N ALA A 22 -8.06 -2.38 12.39
CA ALA A 22 -8.20 -3.57 11.56
C ALA A 22 -9.56 -3.48 10.85
N SER A 23 -9.57 -2.82 9.68
CA SER A 23 -10.75 -2.79 8.82
C SER A 23 -11.16 -4.20 8.47
N GLU A 24 -12.41 -4.51 8.80
CA GLU A 24 -13.17 -5.71 8.43
C GLU A 24 -12.88 -6.06 6.95
N ALA A 25 -12.07 -7.10 6.76
CA ALA A 25 -11.79 -7.66 5.44
C ALA A 25 -12.98 -8.53 5.04
N SER A 26 -14.05 -7.86 4.60
CA SER A 26 -15.03 -8.49 3.71
C SER A 26 -14.28 -8.99 2.47
N ASP A 27 -14.74 -10.12 1.91
CA ASP A 27 -14.18 -11.01 0.86
C ASP A 27 -13.88 -10.33 -0.51
N ILE A 28 -13.36 -9.11 -0.49
CA ILE A 28 -13.07 -8.26 -1.64
C ILE A 28 -11.56 -8.32 -1.85
N GLU A 29 -11.14 -9.08 -2.86
CA GLU A 29 -9.73 -9.31 -3.19
C GLU A 29 -9.01 -7.99 -3.50
N ARG A 30 -8.24 -7.47 -2.55
CA ARG A 30 -7.49 -6.21 -2.69
C ARG A 30 -6.23 -6.45 -3.54
N PRO A 31 -5.69 -5.41 -4.21
CA PRO A 31 -4.43 -5.58 -4.93
C PRO A 31 -3.32 -6.09 -4.00
N LEU A 32 -2.48 -7.02 -4.43
CA LEU A 32 -1.41 -7.60 -3.64
C LEU A 32 -0.05 -7.14 -4.14
N ILE A 33 0.64 -6.29 -3.37
CA ILE A 33 2.01 -5.85 -3.70
C ILE A 33 2.98 -7.03 -3.57
N VAL A 34 3.52 -7.46 -4.72
CA VAL A 34 4.53 -8.52 -4.86
C VAL A 34 5.96 -7.97 -4.97
N SER A 35 6.11 -6.72 -5.42
CA SER A 35 7.36 -5.98 -5.38
C SER A 35 7.10 -4.53 -4.99
N PRO A 36 7.85 -3.95 -4.04
CA PRO A 36 8.98 -4.53 -3.31
C PRO A 36 8.56 -5.59 -2.28
N LEU A 37 9.46 -6.52 -1.97
CA LEU A 37 9.27 -7.51 -0.92
C LEU A 37 9.19 -6.84 0.46
N LYS A 38 8.55 -7.53 1.41
CA LYS A 38 8.46 -7.05 2.80
C LYS A 38 9.85 -6.96 3.41
N HIS A 39 10.08 -5.92 4.22
CA HIS A 39 11.31 -5.69 4.97
C HIS A 39 12.59 -5.50 4.14
N VAL A 40 12.45 -5.26 2.82
CA VAL A 40 13.59 -4.91 1.98
C VAL A 40 13.93 -3.43 2.13
N ARG A 41 15.23 -3.14 2.19
CA ARG A 41 15.79 -1.78 2.15
C ARG A 41 16.59 -1.63 0.86
N TYR A 42 16.37 -0.54 0.16
CA TYR A 42 17.09 -0.22 -1.07
C TYR A 42 18.22 0.75 -0.75
N ALA A 43 19.45 0.25 -0.82
CA ALA A 43 20.67 1.05 -0.67
C ALA A 43 21.03 1.67 -2.03
N LEU A 44 20.97 2.99 -2.15
CA LEU A 44 21.31 3.72 -3.38
C LEU A 44 22.44 4.73 -3.10
N ARG A 45 23.40 4.85 -4.01
CA ARG A 45 24.40 5.93 -3.97
C ARG A 45 23.78 7.26 -4.35
N ALA A 46 24.43 8.35 -3.97
CA ALA A 46 23.97 9.70 -4.31
C ALA A 46 23.81 9.92 -5.83
N ASN A 47 24.72 9.36 -6.63
CA ASN A 47 24.67 9.46 -8.10
C ASN A 47 23.62 8.52 -8.73
N GLU A 48 23.03 7.61 -7.96
CA GLU A 48 22.01 6.66 -8.43
C GLU A 48 20.58 7.14 -8.16
N LEU A 49 20.39 8.07 -7.23
CA LEU A 49 19.10 8.72 -7.01
C LEU A 49 18.60 9.35 -8.31
N GLY A 50 17.36 9.02 -8.68
CA GLY A 50 16.72 9.43 -9.92
C GLY A 50 17.18 8.68 -11.17
N ARG A 51 18.20 7.81 -11.09
CA ARG A 51 18.73 7.04 -12.22
C ARG A 51 18.38 5.57 -12.12
N THR A 52 18.58 4.97 -10.95
CA THR A 52 18.30 3.56 -10.70
C THR A 52 16.79 3.38 -10.48
N ALA A 53 16.19 2.46 -11.23
CA ALA A 53 14.77 2.13 -11.11
C ALA A 53 14.54 0.99 -10.11
N ILE A 54 13.55 1.17 -9.25
CA ILE A 54 12.95 0.15 -8.40
C ILE A 54 11.67 -0.32 -9.08
N ARG A 55 11.53 -1.63 -9.30
CA ARG A 55 10.33 -2.21 -9.90
C ARG A 55 9.23 -2.37 -8.86
N LEU A 56 8.08 -1.77 -9.12
CA LEU A 56 6.88 -1.90 -8.31
C LEU A 56 5.89 -2.80 -9.03
N GLY A 57 5.48 -3.89 -8.38
CA GLY A 57 4.60 -4.89 -8.96
C GLY A 57 3.51 -5.28 -7.98
N ALA A 58 2.28 -5.38 -8.46
CA ALA A 58 1.16 -5.87 -7.67
C ALA A 58 0.21 -6.68 -8.54
N GLN A 59 -0.37 -7.74 -7.95
CA GLN A 59 -1.40 -8.55 -8.59
C GLN A 59 -2.78 -7.98 -8.23
N SER A 60 -3.69 -7.93 -9.18
CA SER A 60 -5.07 -7.48 -8.95
C SER A 60 -6.01 -8.10 -9.98
N LYS A 61 -7.29 -8.26 -9.61
CA LYS A 61 -8.35 -8.61 -10.58
C LYS A 61 -8.73 -7.47 -11.51
N SER A 62 -8.35 -6.24 -11.18
CA SER A 62 -8.57 -5.06 -12.02
C SER A 62 -7.43 -4.87 -13.02
N ALA A 63 -7.72 -4.25 -14.15
CA ALA A 63 -6.73 -4.07 -15.22
C ALA A 63 -5.67 -3.02 -14.87
N SER A 64 -6.06 -1.90 -14.25
CA SER A 64 -5.16 -0.78 -13.96
C SER A 64 -4.82 -0.68 -12.48
N LEU A 65 -3.57 -0.29 -12.24
CA LEU A 65 -3.03 0.00 -10.93
C LEU A 65 -2.47 1.41 -10.91
N TYR A 66 -2.76 2.13 -9.84
CA TYR A 66 -2.31 3.49 -9.59
C TYR A 66 -1.37 3.49 -8.40
N TRP A 67 -0.15 3.96 -8.61
CA TRP A 67 0.93 3.89 -7.63
C TRP A 67 1.13 5.25 -6.96
N PHE A 68 1.26 5.21 -5.64
CA PHE A 68 1.50 6.38 -4.81
C PHE A 68 2.66 6.11 -3.86
N LEU A 69 3.45 7.14 -3.61
CA LEU A 69 4.45 7.16 -2.55
C LEU A 69 4.01 8.20 -1.53
N ASP A 70 3.60 7.74 -0.36
CA ASP A 70 2.85 8.49 0.65
C ASP A 70 1.62 9.17 0.03
N GLN A 71 1.68 10.47 -0.21
CA GLN A 71 0.60 11.26 -0.83
C GLN A 71 0.90 11.67 -2.27
N GLN A 72 2.06 11.28 -2.82
CA GLN A 72 2.47 11.64 -4.17
C GLN A 72 2.09 10.56 -5.17
N PHE A 73 1.36 10.95 -6.22
CA PHE A 73 1.09 10.07 -7.35
C PHE A 73 2.39 9.83 -8.15
N LEU A 74 2.74 8.56 -8.36
CA LEU A 74 3.92 8.16 -9.15
C LEU A 74 3.56 7.90 -10.61
N GLY A 75 2.40 7.28 -10.86
CA GLY A 75 1.99 6.84 -12.18
C GLY A 75 1.05 5.64 -12.14
N ARG A 76 0.78 5.07 -13.31
CA ARG A 76 -0.06 3.86 -13.45
C ARG A 76 0.68 2.74 -14.15
N SER A 77 0.30 1.50 -13.85
CA SER A 77 0.67 0.31 -14.63
C SER A 77 -0.54 -0.61 -14.82
N GLN A 78 -0.38 -1.66 -15.63
CA GLN A 78 -1.35 -2.76 -15.66
C GLN A 78 -1.04 -3.75 -14.53
N ALA A 79 -2.02 -4.53 -14.09
CA ALA A 79 -1.84 -5.51 -13.02
C ALA A 79 -0.81 -6.62 -13.32
N ASP A 80 -0.49 -6.87 -14.59
CA ASP A 80 0.54 -7.83 -15.00
C ASP A 80 1.88 -7.16 -15.37
N ARG A 81 2.02 -5.84 -15.16
CA ARG A 81 3.20 -5.07 -15.55
C ARG A 81 3.81 -4.35 -14.37
N ASP A 82 5.12 -4.51 -14.23
CA ASP A 82 5.92 -3.72 -13.30
C ASP A 82 5.93 -2.24 -13.69
N PHE A 83 5.84 -1.38 -12.69
CA PHE A 83 6.06 0.07 -12.80
C PHE A 83 7.50 0.41 -12.39
N GLU A 84 8.22 1.13 -13.25
CA GLU A 84 9.59 1.57 -12.94
C GLU A 84 9.57 2.88 -12.14
N PHE A 85 9.77 2.79 -10.83
CA PHE A 85 9.90 3.94 -9.95
C PHE A 85 11.38 4.33 -9.76
N ARG A 86 11.74 5.58 -10.08
CA ARG A 86 13.09 6.12 -9.85
C ARG A 86 13.07 7.07 -8.65
N PRO A 87 13.53 6.66 -7.46
CA PRO A 87 13.46 7.48 -6.25
C PRO A 87 14.40 8.68 -6.35
N LYS A 88 13.88 9.88 -6.07
CA LYS A 88 14.66 11.13 -6.05
C LYS A 88 15.24 11.45 -4.68
N THR A 89 14.67 10.87 -3.63
CA THR A 89 15.04 11.10 -2.23
C THR A 89 15.18 9.76 -1.49
N THR A 90 15.90 9.80 -0.37
CA THR A 90 16.03 8.68 0.57
C THR A 90 15.14 8.91 1.78
N GLY A 91 14.74 7.84 2.46
CA GLY A 91 13.82 7.91 3.59
C GLY A 91 12.98 6.64 3.75
N ARG A 92 12.04 6.72 4.68
CA ARG A 92 10.97 5.72 4.86
C ARG A 92 9.69 6.29 4.28
N PHE A 93 9.05 5.52 3.42
CA PHE A 93 7.87 5.90 2.67
C PHE A 93 6.80 4.83 2.79
N THR A 94 5.54 5.22 2.59
CA THR A 94 4.43 4.28 2.41
C THR A 94 4.12 4.14 0.93
N LEU A 95 4.50 3.02 0.32
CA LEU A 95 4.05 2.70 -1.04
C LEU A 95 2.61 2.23 -0.99
N ARG A 96 1.72 2.89 -1.73
CA ARG A 96 0.31 2.52 -1.86
C ARG A 96 0.00 2.21 -3.31
N VAL A 97 -0.74 1.13 -3.52
CA VAL A 97 -1.36 0.80 -4.81
C VAL A 97 -2.86 0.85 -4.67
N VAL A 98 -3.53 1.45 -5.64
CA VAL A 98 -4.99 1.52 -5.74
C VAL A 98 -5.40 0.94 -7.08
N ASP A 99 -6.48 0.18 -7.14
CA ASP A 99 -7.02 -0.35 -8.38
C ASP A 99 -8.24 0.44 -8.88
N ASP A 100 -8.75 0.11 -10.07
CA ASP A 100 -9.91 0.82 -10.67
C ASP A 100 -11.20 0.75 -9.82
N LEU A 101 -11.31 -0.22 -8.91
CA LEU A 101 -12.43 -0.35 -7.97
C LEU A 101 -12.21 0.43 -6.66
N GLY A 102 -11.14 1.20 -6.56
CA GLY A 102 -10.80 2.00 -5.38
C GLY A 102 -10.27 1.18 -4.19
N ARG A 103 -9.98 -0.11 -4.38
CA ARG A 103 -9.38 -0.98 -3.37
C ARG A 103 -7.89 -0.68 -3.30
N SER A 104 -7.34 -0.73 -2.11
CA SER A 104 -5.95 -0.35 -1.90
C SER A 104 -5.19 -1.31 -1.00
N SER A 105 -3.88 -1.33 -1.23
CA SER A 105 -2.90 -2.02 -0.40
C SER A 105 -1.66 -1.17 -0.21
N GLU A 106 -0.99 -1.39 0.91
CA GLU A 106 0.14 -0.57 1.35
C GLU A 106 1.35 -1.43 1.71
N ARG A 107 2.54 -0.87 1.50
CA ARG A 107 3.83 -1.49 1.78
C ARG A 107 4.82 -0.42 2.24
N ALA A 108 5.47 -0.66 3.37
CA ALA A 108 6.60 0.18 3.78
C ALA A 108 7.76 0.01 2.78
N LEU A 109 8.29 1.13 2.30
CA LEU A 109 9.47 1.20 1.42
C LEU A 109 10.55 2.00 2.13
N VAL A 110 11.73 1.41 2.29
CA VAL A 110 12.88 2.09 2.90
C VAL A 110 13.97 2.23 1.85
N ILE A 111 14.38 3.47 1.60
CA ILE A 111 15.47 3.81 0.69
C ILE A 111 16.55 4.48 1.53
N GLU A 112 17.74 3.90 1.56
CA GLU A 112 18.88 4.38 2.33
C GLU A 112 19.96 4.90 1.38
N ARG A 113 20.62 5.99 1.77
CA ARG A 113 21.79 6.49 1.06
C ARG A 113 23.01 5.69 1.50
N VAL A 114 23.75 5.14 0.54
CA VAL A 114 25.10 4.61 0.78
C VAL A 114 26.14 5.59 0.25
N LEU A 115 27.28 5.66 0.94
CA LEU A 115 28.41 6.53 0.62
C LEU A 115 29.25 5.95 -0.52
#